data_AF-A0A933U3C5-F1
#
_entry.id   AF-A0A933U3C5-F1
#
_cell.length_a   1.000
_cell.length_b   1.000
_cell.length_c   1.000
_cell.angle_alpha   90.00
_cell.angle_beta   90.00
_cell.angle_gamma   90.00
#
_symmetry.space_group_name_H-M   'P 1'
#
loop_
_entity.id
_entity.type
_entity.pdbx_description
1 polymer ?
#
loop_
_entity_poly.entity_id
_entity_poly.type
_entity_poly.pdbx_seq_one_letter_code
_entity_poly.pdbx_strand_id
1 'polypeptide(L)'
;MRLERARALVDEYRGRPMLVDSNLLVVLLIGLWRPDLLGGRATGDEYRREDFEFLARLLESARPWIVTPHILTEADNRIERVGINLAPNARAFVGRFLDRLEETRPRASRIVEEHGFARLGLADGAIIRVARKHACLVVTSDHALSTELGRLDLPVLYYPELRQRFSTD
;
A
#
# COMPACT_ATOMS: atom_id res chain seq x y z
N MET A 1 15.96 16.42 -7.15
CA MET A 1 16.03 16.42 -5.67
C MET A 1 15.02 15.47 -4.99
N ARG A 2 13.72 15.47 -5.30
CA ARG A 2 12.76 14.50 -4.68
C ARG A 2 12.90 13.05 -5.16
N LEU A 3 13.19 12.82 -6.45
CA LEU A 3 13.35 11.46 -7.00
C LEU A 3 14.58 10.74 -6.45
N GLU A 4 15.71 11.44 -6.38
CA GLU A 4 16.94 10.92 -5.75
C GLU A 4 16.71 10.52 -4.30
N ARG A 5 15.94 11.31 -3.55
CA ARG A 5 15.54 10.96 -2.17
C ARG A 5 14.66 9.72 -2.14
N ALA A 6 13.69 9.61 -3.05
CA ALA A 6 12.87 8.41 -3.15
C ALA A 6 13.69 7.16 -3.50
N ARG A 7 14.60 7.25 -4.48
CA ARG A 7 15.52 6.16 -4.84
C ARG A 7 16.43 5.77 -3.68
N ALA A 8 17.06 6.75 -3.04
CA ALA A 8 17.89 6.51 -1.86
C ALA A 8 17.10 5.85 -0.72
N LEU A 9 15.84 6.26 -0.51
CA LEU A 9 14.98 5.65 0.50
C LEU A 9 14.59 4.22 0.11
N VAL A 10 14.30 3.95 -1.16
CA VAL A 10 14.05 2.57 -1.63
C VAL A 10 15.28 1.70 -1.42
N ASP A 11 16.47 2.19 -1.75
CA ASP A 11 17.71 1.45 -1.55
C ASP A 11 18.03 1.24 -0.06
N GLU A 12 17.77 2.23 0.80
CA GLU A 12 17.90 2.11 2.26
C GLU A 12 16.95 1.04 2.82
N TYR A 13 15.76 0.88 2.23
CA TYR A 13 14.74 -0.09 2.65
C TYR A 13 14.75 -1.41 1.88
N ARG A 14 15.78 -1.65 1.07
CA ARG A 14 16.00 -2.95 0.43
C ARG A 14 16.20 -4.03 1.49
N GLY A 15 15.40 -5.09 1.43
CA GLY A 15 15.38 -6.18 2.41
C GLY A 15 14.84 -5.78 3.79
N ARG A 16 14.23 -4.60 3.92
CA ARG A 16 13.59 -4.12 5.15
C ARG A 16 12.06 -4.12 4.99
N PRO A 17 11.32 -4.01 6.11
CA PRO A 17 9.87 -4.02 6.06
C PRO A 17 9.30 -2.86 5.24
N MET A 18 8.33 -3.16 4.38
CA MET A 18 7.49 -2.17 3.71
C MET A 18 6.03 -2.41 4.03
N LEU A 19 5.25 -1.33 4.14
CA LEU A 19 3.81 -1.37 4.31
C LEU A 19 3.15 -0.62 3.16
N VAL A 20 2.12 -1.23 2.57
CA VAL A 20 1.39 -0.68 1.44
C VAL A 20 -0.03 -0.34 1.88
N ASP A 21 -0.54 0.82 1.45
CA ASP A 21 -1.94 1.20 1.71
C ASP A 21 -2.95 0.30 0.97
N SER A 22 -4.24 0.45 1.28
CA SER A 22 -5.30 -0.38 0.68
C SER A 22 -5.48 -0.14 -0.83
N ASN A 23 -5.32 1.09 -1.31
CA ASN A 23 -5.50 1.41 -2.74
C ASN A 23 -4.43 0.75 -3.61
N LEU A 24 -3.16 0.87 -3.22
CA LEU A 24 -2.04 0.28 -3.93
C LEU A 24 -2.01 -1.25 -3.80
N LEU A 25 -2.50 -1.79 -2.67
CA LEU A 25 -2.73 -3.23 -2.53
C LEU A 25 -3.76 -3.74 -3.55
N VAL A 26 -4.84 -2.98 -3.80
CA VAL A 26 -5.83 -3.33 -4.84
C VAL A 26 -5.20 -3.33 -6.24
N VAL A 27 -4.36 -2.35 -6.56
CA VAL A 27 -3.61 -2.29 -7.82
C VAL A 27 -2.72 -3.53 -7.99
N LEU A 28 -1.99 -3.94 -6.94
CA LEU A 28 -1.15 -5.13 -6.96
C LEU A 28 -1.95 -6.42 -7.17
N LEU A 29 -3.04 -6.60 -6.42
CA LEU A 29 -3.89 -7.78 -6.51
C LEU A 29 -4.52 -7.92 -7.89
N ILE A 30 -5.05 -6.82 -8.45
CA ILE A 30 -5.64 -6.81 -9.78
C ILE A 30 -4.56 -7.00 -10.84
N GLY A 31 -3.43 -6.31 -10.74
CA GLY A 31 -2.33 -6.42 -11.69
C GLY A 31 -1.72 -7.83 -11.78
N LEU A 32 -1.59 -8.52 -10.64
CA LEU A 32 -1.11 -9.90 -10.60
C LEU A 32 -2.12 -10.91 -11.15
N TRP A 33 -3.42 -10.65 -11.00
CA TRP A 33 -4.46 -11.60 -11.41
C TRP A 33 -4.99 -11.35 -12.83
N ARG A 34 -5.39 -10.11 -13.12
CA ARG A 34 -6.03 -9.65 -14.35
C ARG A 34 -5.62 -8.19 -14.63
N PRO A 35 -4.39 -7.96 -15.12
CA PRO A 35 -3.87 -6.61 -15.36
C PRO A 35 -4.65 -5.83 -16.42
N ASP A 36 -5.46 -6.51 -17.24
CA ASP A 36 -6.42 -5.89 -18.17
C ASP A 36 -7.60 -5.20 -17.47
N LEU A 37 -7.82 -5.46 -16.17
CA LEU A 37 -8.83 -4.80 -15.34
C LEU A 37 -8.27 -3.61 -14.56
N LEU A 38 -7.00 -3.23 -14.78
CA LEU A 38 -6.45 -2.00 -14.21
C LEU A 38 -7.05 -0.77 -14.91
N GLY A 39 -7.41 0.22 -14.10
CA GLY A 39 -8.23 1.35 -14.52
C GLY A 39 -9.71 1.13 -14.21
N GLY A 40 -10.50 2.20 -14.17
CA GLY A 40 -11.93 2.11 -13.90
C GLY A 40 -12.28 2.01 -12.42
N ARG A 41 -13.43 1.40 -12.12
CA ARG A 41 -14.10 1.50 -10.80
C ARG A 41 -13.34 0.84 -9.66
N ALA A 42 -12.42 -0.10 -9.95
CA ALA A 42 -11.74 -0.93 -8.95
C ALA A 42 -10.51 -0.23 -8.38
N THR A 43 -9.64 0.22 -9.27
CA THR A 43 -8.37 0.88 -8.93
C THR A 43 -8.50 2.39 -8.96
N GLY A 44 -9.44 2.95 -9.70
CA GLY A 44 -9.46 4.35 -10.10
C GLY A 44 -8.99 4.52 -11.54
N ASP A 45 -9.52 5.52 -12.23
CA ASP A 45 -9.20 5.84 -13.63
C ASP A 45 -7.76 6.32 -13.82
N GLU A 46 -7.06 6.63 -12.73
CA GLU A 46 -5.68 7.09 -12.72
C GLU A 46 -4.64 5.97 -12.76
N TYR A 47 -5.01 4.71 -12.55
CA TYR A 47 -4.06 3.59 -12.55
C TYR A 47 -4.09 2.82 -13.88
N ARG A 48 -2.90 2.39 -14.31
CA ARG A 48 -2.63 1.65 -15.54
C ARG A 48 -1.72 0.45 -15.26
N ARG A 49 -1.42 -0.32 -16.30
CA ARG A 49 -0.52 -1.48 -16.21
C ARG A 49 0.86 -1.08 -15.70
N GLU A 50 1.37 0.04 -16.16
CA GLU A 50 2.68 0.59 -15.82
C GLU A 50 2.77 0.90 -14.32
N ASP A 51 1.67 1.34 -13.71
CA ASP A 51 1.59 1.57 -12.26
C ASP A 51 1.77 0.26 -11.49
N PHE A 52 1.07 -0.80 -11.90
CA PHE A 52 1.24 -2.13 -11.32
C PHE A 52 2.68 -2.63 -11.46
N GLU A 53 3.24 -2.56 -12.67
CA GLU A 53 4.60 -3.04 -12.92
C GLU A 53 5.65 -2.29 -12.10
N PHE A 54 5.48 -0.97 -11.96
CA PHE A 54 6.33 -0.17 -11.10
C PHE A 54 6.18 -0.56 -9.63
N LEU A 55 4.96 -0.66 -9.12
CA LEU A 55 4.69 -1.07 -7.73
C LEU A 55 5.24 -2.47 -7.43
N ALA A 56 5.08 -3.42 -8.35
CA ALA A 56 5.60 -4.77 -8.21
C ALA A 56 7.14 -4.76 -8.08
N ARG A 57 7.84 -4.04 -8.97
CA ARG A 57 9.30 -3.89 -8.90
C ARG A 57 9.77 -3.18 -7.62
N LEU A 58 9.06 -2.13 -7.22
CA LEU A 58 9.36 -1.39 -5.98
C LEU A 58 9.34 -2.33 -4.77
N LEU A 59 8.28 -3.13 -4.66
CA LEU A 59 8.04 -3.97 -3.50
C LEU A 59 8.83 -5.29 -3.54
N GLU A 60 9.24 -5.78 -4.72
CA GLU A 60 10.12 -6.95 -4.85
C GLU A 60 11.38 -6.84 -3.99
N SER A 61 11.91 -5.62 -3.87
CA SER A 61 13.11 -5.32 -3.09
C SER A 61 12.91 -5.39 -1.57
N ALA A 62 11.67 -5.42 -1.07
CA ALA A 62 11.34 -5.33 0.35
C ALA A 62 10.86 -6.64 0.94
N ARG A 63 11.29 -6.94 2.16
CA ARG A 63 10.83 -8.09 2.96
C ARG A 63 10.95 -7.75 4.45
N PRO A 64 9.95 -8.06 5.28
CA PRO A 64 8.60 -8.55 4.95
C PRO A 64 7.70 -7.46 4.34
N TRP A 65 6.60 -7.87 3.69
CA TRP A 65 5.50 -6.97 3.34
C TRP A 65 4.50 -6.95 4.48
N ILE A 66 4.45 -5.85 5.21
CA ILE A 66 3.57 -5.71 6.37
C ILE A 66 2.21 -5.18 5.91
N VAL A 67 1.15 -5.81 6.41
CA VAL A 67 -0.24 -5.35 6.24
C VAL A 67 -0.96 -5.32 7.58
N THR A 68 -2.10 -4.64 7.62
CA THR A 68 -3.01 -4.67 8.76
C THR A 68 -4.35 -5.28 8.33
N PRO A 69 -5.12 -5.87 9.26
CA PRO A 69 -6.47 -6.32 8.93
C PRO A 69 -7.37 -5.19 8.38
N HIS A 70 -7.10 -3.92 8.74
CA HIS A 70 -7.79 -2.76 8.17
C HIS A 70 -7.49 -2.59 6.67
N ILE A 71 -6.21 -2.65 6.29
CA ILE A 71 -5.78 -2.60 4.89
C ILE A 71 -6.41 -3.75 4.10
N LEU A 72 -6.36 -4.97 4.64
CA LEU A 72 -6.91 -6.16 3.98
C LEU A 72 -8.42 -6.04 3.78
N THR A 73 -9.15 -5.61 4.81
CA THR A 73 -10.61 -5.44 4.75
C THR A 73 -11.01 -4.37 3.74
N GLU A 74 -10.30 -3.24 3.71
CA GLU A 74 -10.58 -2.18 2.73
C GLU A 74 -10.28 -2.62 1.29
N ALA A 75 -9.17 -3.34 1.09
CA ALA A 75 -8.83 -3.87 -0.23
C ALA A 75 -9.88 -4.89 -0.71
N ASP A 76 -10.30 -5.82 0.15
CA ASP A 76 -11.33 -6.81 -0.18
C ASP A 76 -12.67 -6.15 -0.52
N ASN A 77 -13.12 -5.19 0.30
CA ASN A 77 -14.34 -4.42 0.03
C ASN A 77 -14.31 -3.68 -1.32
N ARG A 78 -13.15 -3.14 -1.72
CA ARG A 78 -13.00 -2.47 -3.01
C ARG A 78 -13.08 -3.46 -4.17
N ILE A 79 -12.40 -4.60 -4.04
CA ILE A 79 -12.41 -5.70 -5.01
C ILE A 79 -13.82 -6.30 -5.15
N GLU A 80 -14.57 -6.42 -4.06
CA GLU A 80 -15.95 -6.92 -4.07
C GLU A 80 -16.91 -6.00 -4.84
N ARG A 81 -16.81 -4.68 -4.65
CA ARG A 81 -17.68 -3.69 -5.32
C ARG A 81 -17.64 -3.74 -6.84
N VAL A 82 -16.57 -4.30 -7.41
CA VAL A 82 -16.40 -4.45 -8.86
C VAL A 82 -16.59 -5.90 -9.35
N GLY A 83 -16.98 -6.81 -8.46
CA GLY A 83 -17.28 -8.20 -8.79
C GLY A 83 -16.06 -9.05 -9.16
N ILE A 84 -14.84 -8.57 -8.91
CA ILE A 84 -13.60 -9.31 -9.20
C ILE A 84 -13.54 -10.60 -8.37
N ASN A 85 -13.98 -10.54 -7.12
CA ASN A 85 -14.03 -11.68 -6.21
C ASN A 85 -15.05 -12.77 -6.60
N LEU A 86 -15.92 -12.50 -7.59
CA LEU A 86 -16.92 -13.47 -8.10
C LEU A 86 -16.34 -14.44 -9.13
N ALA A 87 -15.13 -14.17 -9.64
CA ALA A 87 -14.48 -15.09 -10.57
C ALA A 87 -14.03 -16.36 -9.83
N PRO A 88 -14.23 -17.57 -10.41
CA PRO A 88 -14.06 -18.86 -9.72
C PRO A 88 -12.72 -19.07 -9.00
N ASN A 89 -11.64 -18.43 -9.49
CA ASN A 89 -10.29 -18.60 -8.96
C ASN A 89 -9.74 -17.36 -8.22
N ALA A 90 -10.49 -16.26 -8.14
CA ALA A 90 -10.00 -15.01 -7.55
C ALA A 90 -9.73 -15.16 -6.05
N ARG A 91 -10.64 -15.77 -5.30
CA ARG A 91 -10.48 -15.97 -3.84
C ARG A 91 -9.28 -16.87 -3.51
N ALA A 92 -9.08 -17.94 -4.27
CA ALA A 92 -7.94 -18.84 -4.09
C ALA A 92 -6.61 -18.13 -4.43
N PHE A 93 -6.61 -17.25 -5.45
CA PHE A 93 -5.46 -16.41 -5.76
C PHE A 93 -5.14 -15.44 -4.61
N VAL A 94 -6.15 -14.72 -4.10
CA VAL A 94 -5.98 -13.79 -2.96
C VAL A 94 -5.43 -14.53 -1.76
N GLY A 95 -5.98 -15.69 -1.38
CA GLY A 95 -5.46 -16.49 -0.26
C GLY A 95 -3.97 -16.81 -0.38
N ARG A 96 -3.53 -17.33 -1.54
CA ARG A 96 -2.10 -17.61 -1.78
C ARG A 96 -1.21 -16.36 -1.77
N PHE A 97 -1.77 -15.20 -2.13
CA PHE A 97 -1.04 -13.94 -2.05
C PHE A 97 -0.91 -13.48 -0.60
N LEU A 98 -2.00 -13.55 0.18
CA LEU A 98 -2.01 -13.19 1.60
C LEU A 98 -1.04 -14.04 2.43
N ASP A 99 -0.83 -15.31 2.09
CA ASP A 99 0.17 -16.19 2.73
C ASP A 99 1.61 -15.66 2.65
N ARG A 100 1.88 -14.70 1.75
CA ARG A 100 3.20 -14.08 1.57
C ARG A 100 3.37 -12.79 2.37
N LEU A 101 2.31 -12.31 3.01
CA LEU A 101 2.29 -11.05 3.75
C LEU A 101 2.47 -11.31 5.24
N GLU A 102 3.09 -10.35 5.93
CA GLU A 102 3.17 -10.34 7.38
C GLU A 102 2.04 -9.47 7.95
N GLU A 103 0.98 -10.11 8.44
CA GLU A 103 -0.11 -9.39 9.07
C GLU A 103 0.26 -8.95 10.49
N THR A 104 0.18 -7.64 10.74
CA THR A 104 0.29 -7.06 12.08
C THR A 104 -1.05 -6.49 12.53
N ARG A 105 -1.51 -6.91 13.70
CA ARG A 105 -2.78 -6.49 14.30
C ARG A 105 -2.57 -5.58 15.52
N PRO A 106 -2.49 -4.25 15.35
CA PRO A 106 -2.46 -3.34 16.49
C PRO A 106 -3.80 -3.40 17.25
N ARG A 107 -3.75 -3.27 18.58
CA ARG A 107 -4.98 -3.14 19.39
C ARG A 107 -5.65 -1.81 19.06
N ALA A 108 -6.97 -1.82 18.87
CA ALA A 108 -7.73 -0.59 18.59
C ALA A 108 -7.49 0.51 19.63
N SER A 109 -7.43 0.15 20.91
CA SER A 109 -7.13 1.09 22.00
C SER A 109 -5.76 1.76 21.90
N ARG A 110 -4.81 1.19 21.14
CA ARG A 110 -3.50 1.79 20.86
C ARG A 110 -3.48 2.58 19.56
N ILE A 111 -4.40 2.30 18.64
CA ILE A 111 -4.55 3.06 17.40
C ILE A 111 -5.12 4.44 17.71
N VAL A 112 -6.10 4.51 18.63
CA VAL A 112 -6.72 5.80 19.00
C VAL A 112 -5.77 6.77 19.70
N GLU A 113 -4.63 6.28 20.20
CA GLU A 113 -3.55 7.08 20.80
C GLU A 113 -2.66 7.73 19.73
N GLU A 114 -2.76 7.35 18.46
CA GLU A 114 -1.90 7.89 17.39
C GLU A 114 -2.30 9.31 16.98
N HIS A 115 -1.29 10.16 16.73
CA HIS A 115 -1.48 11.56 16.34
C HIS A 115 -2.36 11.76 15.09
N GLY A 116 -2.44 10.76 14.21
CA GLY A 116 -3.27 10.79 13.00
C GLY A 116 -4.70 10.30 13.19
N PHE A 117 -5.02 9.56 14.26
CA PHE A 117 -6.31 8.85 14.37
C PHE A 117 -7.52 9.78 14.29
N ALA A 118 -7.52 10.88 15.05
CA ALA A 118 -8.67 11.78 15.13
C ALA A 118 -9.01 12.45 13.78
N ARG A 119 -8.01 12.61 12.90
CA ARG A 119 -8.14 13.31 11.61
C ARG A 119 -8.27 12.35 10.43
N LEU A 120 -7.53 11.25 10.46
CA LEU A 120 -7.38 10.30 9.36
C LEU A 120 -8.22 9.03 9.55
N GLY A 121 -8.63 8.75 10.78
CA GLY A 121 -9.44 7.57 11.11
C GLY A 121 -8.61 6.33 11.46
N LEU A 122 -9.32 5.20 11.54
CA LEU A 122 -8.81 3.98 12.17
C LEU A 122 -7.73 3.29 11.33
N ALA A 123 -7.93 3.15 10.01
CA ALA A 123 -6.98 2.46 9.14
C ALA A 123 -5.64 3.20 9.09
N ASP A 124 -5.67 4.50 8.86
CA ASP A 124 -4.47 5.35 8.82
C ASP A 124 -3.77 5.42 10.17
N GLY A 125 -4.52 5.50 11.28
CA GLY A 125 -3.95 5.35 12.61
C GLY A 125 -3.23 4.00 12.79
N ALA A 126 -3.80 2.91 12.26
CA ALA A 126 -3.18 1.59 12.31
C ALA A 126 -1.88 1.56 11.50
N ILE A 127 -1.85 2.19 10.33
CA ILE A 127 -0.67 2.31 9.48
C ILE A 127 0.44 3.05 10.23
N ILE A 128 0.15 4.22 10.80
CA ILE A 128 1.14 5.00 11.57
C ILE A 128 1.68 4.18 12.75
N ARG A 129 0.80 3.50 13.50
CA ARG A 129 1.19 2.67 14.65
C ARG A 129 2.15 1.56 14.24
N VAL A 130 1.81 0.84 13.18
CA VAL A 130 2.60 -0.28 12.66
C VAL A 130 3.90 0.20 12.05
N ALA A 131 3.88 1.31 11.31
CA ALA A 131 5.06 1.91 10.72
C ALA A 131 6.10 2.29 11.76
N ARG A 132 5.66 2.93 12.86
CA ARG A 132 6.55 3.24 13.98
C ARG A 132 7.07 1.98 14.68
N LYS A 133 6.19 1.00 14.92
CA LYS A 133 6.54 -0.22 15.66
C LYS A 133 7.55 -1.10 14.91
N HIS A 134 7.40 -1.20 13.59
CA HIS A 134 8.19 -2.11 12.74
C HIS A 134 9.27 -1.37 11.95
N ALA A 135 9.40 -0.05 12.11
CA ALA A 135 10.30 0.81 11.33
C ALA A 135 10.18 0.52 9.83
N CYS A 136 8.95 0.49 9.31
CA CYS A 136 8.69 0.17 7.92
C CYS A 136 8.63 1.42 7.06
N LEU A 137 8.99 1.27 5.79
CA LEU A 137 8.70 2.27 4.78
C LEU A 137 7.25 2.14 4.32
N VAL A 138 6.48 3.20 4.48
CA VAL A 138 5.08 3.23 4.02
C VAL A 138 5.03 3.69 2.57
N VAL A 139 4.33 2.95 1.71
CA VAL A 139 4.01 3.36 0.34
C VAL A 139 2.51 3.65 0.28
N THR A 140 2.15 4.89 -0.03
CA THR A 140 0.75 5.34 -0.02
C THR A 140 0.41 6.26 -1.19
N SER A 141 -0.84 6.17 -1.62
CA SER A 141 -1.51 7.05 -2.55
C SER A 141 -2.30 8.18 -1.87
N ASP A 142 -2.45 8.13 -0.54
CA ASP A 142 -3.20 9.12 0.23
C ASP A 142 -2.28 10.28 0.65
N HIS A 143 -2.63 11.49 0.18
CA HIS A 143 -1.86 12.70 0.47
C HIS A 143 -1.91 13.09 1.96
N ALA A 144 -3.05 12.89 2.63
CA ALA A 144 -3.25 13.27 4.01
C ALA A 144 -2.49 12.35 4.97
N LEU A 145 -2.44 11.05 4.67
CA LEU A 145 -1.60 10.07 5.36
C LEU A 145 -0.11 10.34 5.11
N SER A 146 0.29 10.56 3.86
CA SER A 146 1.68 10.87 3.49
C SER A 146 2.22 12.10 4.24
N THR A 147 1.41 13.16 4.29
CA THR A 147 1.74 14.39 5.02
C THR A 147 1.91 14.13 6.51
N GLU A 148 1.04 13.32 7.11
CA GLU A 148 1.12 12.99 8.54
C GLU A 148 2.35 12.16 8.87
N LEU A 149 2.66 11.15 8.06
CA LEU A 149 3.86 10.33 8.22
C LEU A 149 5.12 11.19 8.13
N GLY A 150 5.20 12.08 7.14
CA GLY A 150 6.31 13.03 7.01
C GLY A 150 6.43 13.98 8.21
N ARG A 151 5.31 14.46 8.75
CA ARG A 151 5.29 15.30 9.96
C ARG A 151 5.80 14.56 11.21
N LEU A 152 5.63 13.24 11.23
CA LEU A 152 6.07 12.35 12.31
C LEU A 152 7.49 11.80 12.09
N ASP A 153 8.21 12.29 11.08
CA ASP A 153 9.52 11.77 10.64
C ASP A 153 9.51 10.26 10.38
N LEU A 154 8.37 9.72 9.93
CA LEU A 154 8.25 8.33 9.54
C LEU A 154 8.58 8.17 8.04
N PRO A 155 9.32 7.12 7.65
CA PRO A 155 9.67 6.88 6.26
C PRO A 155 8.42 6.65 5.40
N VAL A 156 8.27 7.47 4.36
CA VAL A 156 7.11 7.40 3.46
C VAL A 156 7.48 7.69 2.00
N LEU A 157 6.87 6.93 1.10
CA LEU A 157 6.84 7.15 -0.33
C LEU A 157 5.42 7.50 -0.76
N TYR A 158 5.25 8.71 -1.30
CA TYR A 158 3.98 9.15 -1.86
C TYR A 158 3.91 8.75 -3.34
N TYR A 159 3.13 7.72 -3.64
CA TYR A 159 3.09 7.07 -4.95
C TYR A 159 2.77 8.01 -6.14
N PRO A 160 1.80 8.95 -6.03
CA PRO A 160 1.49 9.87 -7.12
C PRO A 160 2.66 10.74 -7.57
N GLU A 161 3.60 11.07 -6.68
CA GLU A 161 4.83 11.79 -7.04
C GLU A 161 5.87 10.90 -7.73
N LEU A 162 5.88 9.60 -7.42
CA LEU A 162 6.78 8.64 -8.06
C LEU A 162 6.35 8.38 -9.50
N ARG A 163 5.08 8.03 -9.74
CA ARG A 163 4.59 7.61 -11.06
C ARG A 163 4.75 8.67 -12.16
N GLN A 164 4.58 9.96 -11.81
CA GLN A 164 4.65 11.06 -12.77
C GLN A 164 6.05 11.25 -13.38
N ARG A 165 7.08 10.66 -12.77
CA ARG A 165 8.48 10.90 -13.14
C ARG A 165 9.18 9.67 -13.73
N PHE A 166 8.67 8.47 -13.48
CA PHE A 166 9.13 7.22 -14.11
C PHE A 166 8.39 6.88 -15.41
N SER A 167 7.39 7.69 -15.81
CA SER A 167 6.72 7.56 -17.13
C SER A 167 7.42 8.37 -18.25
N THR A 168 8.55 8.99 -17.93
CA THR A 168 9.33 9.89 -18.82
C THR A 168 10.74 9.37 -19.12
N ASP A 169 11.11 8.21 -18.60
CA ASP A 169 12.34 7.48 -18.90
C ASP A 169 11.97 6.15 -19.58
#